data_AF-A0A2V7IBM9-F1
#
_entry.id   AF-A0A2V7IBM9-F1
#
_cell.length_a   1.000
_cell.length_b   1.000
_cell.length_c   1.000
_cell.angle_alpha   90.00
_cell.angle_beta   90.00
_cell.angle_gamma   90.00
#
_symmetry.space_group_name_H-M   'P 1'
#
loop_
_entity.id
_entity.type
_entity.pdbx_description
1 polymer ?
#
loop_
_entity_poly.entity_id
_entity_poly.type
_entity_poly.pdbx_seq_one_letter_code
_entity_poly.pdbx_strand_id
1 'polypeptide(L)'
;MTFKPAIWYPIAVVLSVFNLVSVAIVAEPWHATIHAALALGFGLWAQRLRQRPDRSELPARLEALEAELDTLQQQLSETQERLDFAERLLAKGPGTRRADPQR
;
A
#
# COMPACT_ATOMS: atom_id res chain seq x y z
N MET A 1 -4.69 -28.10 -8.44
CA MET A 1 -3.50 -28.30 -7.56
C MET A 1 -3.31 -27.05 -6.70
N THR A 2 -3.32 -27.16 -5.37
CA THR A 2 -3.25 -25.98 -4.48
C THR A 2 -1.81 -25.57 -4.21
N PHE A 3 -1.46 -24.33 -4.55
CA PHE A 3 -0.12 -23.79 -4.35
C PHE A 3 0.07 -23.33 -2.88
N LYS A 4 0.76 -24.15 -2.05
CA LYS A 4 0.96 -23.90 -0.60
C LYS A 4 2.35 -23.32 -0.29
N PRO A 5 2.47 -22.06 0.14
CA PRO A 5 3.76 -21.42 0.42
C PRO A 5 4.64 -22.19 1.42
N ALA A 6 4.03 -22.85 2.41
CA ALA A 6 4.73 -23.66 3.41
C ALA A 6 5.53 -24.84 2.80
N ILE A 7 5.12 -25.34 1.63
CA ILE A 7 5.81 -26.43 0.92
C ILE A 7 6.81 -25.84 -0.08
N TRP A 8 6.46 -24.76 -0.78
CA TRP A 8 7.29 -24.19 -1.83
C TRP A 8 8.45 -23.32 -1.32
N TYR A 9 8.31 -22.70 -0.15
CA TYR A 9 9.39 -21.92 0.48
C TYR A 9 10.65 -22.75 0.76
N PRO A 10 10.61 -23.90 1.46
CA PRO A 10 11.81 -24.69 1.70
C PRO A 10 12.42 -25.23 0.39
N ILE A 11 11.59 -25.62 -0.58
CA ILE A 11 12.07 -26.06 -1.91
C ILE A 11 12.84 -24.93 -2.60
N ALA A 12 12.31 -23.71 -2.61
CA ALA A 12 12.97 -22.55 -3.21
C ALA A 12 14.32 -22.24 -2.54
N VAL A 13 14.39 -22.32 -1.21
CA VAL A 13 15.64 -22.11 -0.45
C VAL A 13 16.68 -23.16 -0.83
N VAL A 14 16.30 -24.45 -0.85
CA VAL A 14 17.22 -25.54 -1.23
C VAL A 14 17.74 -25.34 -2.65
N LEU A 15 16.85 -25.01 -3.60
CA LEU A 15 17.25 -24.76 -4.99
C LEU A 15 18.18 -23.55 -5.12
N SER A 16 17.94 -22.47 -4.36
CA SER A 16 18.80 -21.29 -4.34
C SER A 16 20.20 -21.64 -3.83
N VAL A 17 20.30 -22.33 -2.69
CA VAL A 17 21.59 -22.76 -2.11
C VAL A 17 22.34 -23.70 -3.04
N PHE A 18 21.65 -24.70 -3.61
CA PHE A 18 22.26 -25.64 -4.55
C PHE A 18 22.83 -24.93 -5.77
N ASN A 19 22.07 -24.01 -6.38
CA ASN A 19 22.54 -23.24 -7.52
C ASN A 19 23.72 -22.33 -7.15
N LEU A 20 23.73 -21.74 -5.95
CA LEU A 20 24.85 -20.92 -5.50
C LEU A 20 26.13 -21.75 -5.33
N VAL A 21 26.03 -22.94 -4.78
CA VAL A 21 27.17 -23.88 -4.64
C VAL A 21 27.71 -24.27 -6.02
N SER A 22 26.84 -24.49 -7.01
CA SER A 22 27.26 -24.82 -8.37
C SER A 22 28.11 -23.72 -9.03
N VAL A 23 27.92 -22.45 -8.70
CA VAL A 23 28.76 -21.34 -9.20
C VAL A 23 30.23 -21.53 -8.81
N ALA A 24 30.50 -22.07 -7.61
CA ALA A 24 31.86 -22.25 -7.10
C ALA A 24 32.56 -23.51 -7.64
N ILE A 25 31.80 -24.45 -8.21
CA ILE A 25 32.31 -25.76 -8.65
C ILE A 25 32.53 -25.78 -10.18
N VAL A 26 31.73 -25.02 -10.94
CA VAL A 26 31.77 -25.05 -12.41
C VAL A 26 32.66 -23.92 -12.94
N ALA A 27 33.76 -24.28 -13.61
CA ALA A 27 34.74 -23.34 -14.14
C ALA A 27 34.28 -22.63 -15.44
N GLU A 28 33.27 -23.16 -16.13
CA GLU A 28 32.75 -22.55 -17.35
C GLU A 28 31.91 -21.29 -17.07
N PRO A 29 32.28 -20.11 -17.63
CA PRO A 29 31.64 -18.83 -17.31
C PRO A 29 30.14 -18.80 -17.59
N TRP A 30 29.71 -19.43 -18.69
CA TRP A 30 28.30 -19.47 -19.08
C TRP A 30 27.45 -20.30 -18.10
N HIS A 31 27.98 -21.45 -17.68
CA HIS A 31 27.33 -22.32 -16.70
C HIS A 31 27.26 -21.66 -15.32
N ALA A 32 28.35 -21.03 -14.87
CA ALA A 32 28.37 -20.27 -13.62
C ALA A 32 27.35 -19.11 -13.64
N THR A 33 27.21 -18.43 -14.78
CA THR A 33 26.25 -17.34 -14.96
C THR A 33 24.79 -17.83 -14.86
N ILE A 34 24.46 -18.96 -15.49
CA ILE A 34 23.13 -19.57 -15.39
C ILE A 34 22.81 -19.96 -13.94
N HIS A 35 23.75 -20.60 -13.25
CA HIS A 35 23.58 -20.96 -11.84
C HIS A 35 23.42 -19.74 -10.93
N ALA A 36 24.19 -18.67 -11.16
CA ALA A 36 24.04 -17.41 -10.42
C ALA A 36 22.65 -16.79 -10.64
N ALA A 37 22.17 -16.73 -11.89
CA ALA A 37 20.84 -16.20 -12.21
C ALA A 37 19.73 -17.03 -11.55
N LEU A 38 19.82 -18.36 -11.57
CA LEU A 38 18.88 -19.25 -10.90
C LEU A 38 18.91 -19.09 -9.38
N ALA A 39 20.10 -19.00 -8.78
CA ALA A 39 20.25 -18.80 -7.34
C ALA A 39 19.54 -17.52 -6.87
N LEU A 40 19.74 -16.41 -7.61
CA LEU A 40 19.07 -15.14 -7.35
C LEU A 40 17.56 -15.23 -7.57
N GLY A 41 17.13 -15.84 -8.67
CA GLY A 41 15.70 -16.04 -8.98
C GLY A 41 14.97 -16.82 -7.88
N PHE A 42 15.53 -17.96 -7.45
CA PHE A 42 14.97 -18.76 -6.37
C PHE A 42 15.04 -18.06 -5.02
N GLY A 43 16.11 -17.31 -4.73
CA GLY A 43 16.25 -16.54 -3.49
C GLY A 43 15.20 -15.43 -3.38
N LEU A 44 15.00 -14.65 -4.44
CA LEU A 44 13.97 -13.62 -4.51
C LEU A 44 12.56 -14.22 -4.43
N TRP A 45 12.35 -15.39 -5.03
CA TRP A 45 11.07 -16.08 -4.94
C TRP A 45 10.79 -16.63 -3.53
N ALA A 46 11.79 -17.17 -2.85
CA ALA A 46 11.68 -17.56 -1.44
C ALA A 46 11.33 -16.35 -0.55
N GLN A 47 11.97 -15.21 -0.79
CA GLN A 47 11.66 -13.96 -0.09
C GLN A 47 10.21 -13.52 -0.35
N ARG A 48 9.75 -13.57 -1.60
CA ARG A 48 8.36 -13.27 -1.98
C ARG A 48 7.35 -14.20 -1.30
N LEU A 49 7.67 -15.49 -1.16
CA LEU A 49 6.81 -16.47 -0.50
C LEU A 49 6.74 -16.23 1.02
N ARG A 50 7.83 -15.79 1.63
CA ARG A 50 7.88 -15.38 3.05
C ARG A 50 7.13 -14.08 3.30
N GLN A 51 7.21 -13.12 2.38
CA GLN A 51 6.61 -11.79 2.51
C GLN A 51 5.13 -11.72 2.10
N ARG A 52 4.41 -12.84 1.94
CA ARG A 52 2.96 -12.72 1.74
C ARG A 52 2.40 -12.02 2.99
N PRO A 53 1.84 -10.81 2.86
CA PRO A 53 1.24 -10.12 4.00
C PRO A 53 0.20 -11.08 4.56
N ASP A 54 0.16 -11.19 5.88
CA ASP A 54 -0.73 -12.12 6.52
C ASP A 54 -2.14 -11.84 6.00
N ARG A 55 -2.76 -12.84 5.37
CA ARG A 55 -3.99 -12.61 4.61
C ARG A 55 -5.13 -12.18 5.54
N SER A 56 -4.95 -12.43 6.84
CA SER A 56 -5.75 -11.99 7.98
C SER A 56 -5.60 -10.50 8.32
N GLU A 57 -4.46 -9.86 7.99
CA GLU A 57 -4.23 -8.43 8.27
C GLU A 57 -4.77 -7.52 7.16
N LEU A 58 -5.00 -8.06 5.96
CA LEU A 58 -5.57 -7.30 4.84
C LEU A 58 -6.97 -6.75 5.15
N PRO A 59 -7.93 -7.54 5.68
CA PRO A 59 -9.24 -7.02 6.09
C PRO A 59 -9.13 -5.92 7.15
N ALA A 60 -8.33 -6.13 8.21
CA ALA A 60 -8.16 -5.16 9.28
C ALA A 60 -7.55 -3.83 8.79
N ARG A 61 -6.62 -3.90 7.83
CA ARG A 61 -6.06 -2.70 7.18
C ARG A 61 -7.07 -1.98 6.30
N LEU A 62 -7.97 -2.70 5.63
CA LEU A 62 -9.04 -2.10 4.84
C LEU A 62 -10.08 -1.43 5.73
N GLU A 63 -10.52 -2.10 6.80
CA GLU A 63 -11.43 -1.52 7.80
C GLU A 63 -10.85 -0.24 8.42
N ALA A 64 -9.56 -0.23 8.76
CA ALA A 64 -8.89 0.96 9.27
C ALA A 64 -8.87 2.11 8.24
N LEU A 65 -8.65 1.78 6.97
CA LEU A 65 -8.65 2.76 5.87
C LEU A 65 -10.05 3.33 5.61
N GLU A 66 -11.08 2.48 5.67
CA GLU A 66 -12.48 2.89 5.54
C GLU A 66 -12.88 3.86 6.66
N ALA A 67 -12.50 3.57 7.91
CA ALA A 67 -12.75 4.48 9.03
C ALA A 67 -12.04 5.83 8.88
N GLU A 68 -10.81 5.83 8.33
CA GLU A 68 -10.07 7.06 8.04
C GLU A 68 -10.74 7.88 6.93
N LEU A 69 -11.23 7.23 5.87
CA LEU A 69 -11.99 7.87 4.80
C LEU A 69 -13.30 8.49 5.30
N ASP A 70 -14.06 7.78 6.13
CA ASP A 70 -15.30 8.29 6.72
C ASP A 70 -15.02 9.54 7.58
N THR A 71 -13.94 9.50 8.37
CA THR A 71 -13.50 10.63 9.18
C THR A 71 -13.14 11.84 8.31
N LEU A 72 -12.38 11.63 7.23
CA LEU A 72 -12.02 12.68 6.29
C LEU A 72 -13.25 13.27 5.59
N GLN A 73 -14.19 12.42 5.17
CA GLN A 73 -15.43 12.86 4.55
C GLN A 73 -16.24 13.75 5.50
N GLN A 74 -16.31 13.38 6.78
CA GLN A 74 -16.99 14.19 7.79
C GLN A 74 -16.30 15.55 7.99
N GLN A 75 -14.97 15.57 8.09
CA GLN A 75 -14.21 16.83 8.21
C GLN A 75 -14.39 17.73 6.99
N LEU A 76 -14.43 17.16 5.79
CA LEU A 76 -14.69 17.90 4.56
C LEU A 76 -16.10 18.50 4.56
N SER A 77 -17.12 17.74 4.97
CA SER A 77 -18.50 18.25 5.10
C SER A 77 -18.57 19.43 6.08
N GLU A 78 -17.95 19.30 7.25
CA GLU A 78 -17.92 20.39 8.24
C GLU A 78 -17.19 21.63 7.72
N THR A 79 -16.11 21.42 6.98
CA THR A 79 -15.34 22.51 6.37
C THR A 79 -16.16 23.24 5.31
N GLN A 80 -16.92 22.50 4.50
CA GLN A 80 -17.86 23.07 3.52
C GLN A 80 -18.96 23.90 4.20
N GLU A 81 -19.58 23.39 5.27
CA GLU A 81 -20.59 24.14 6.02
C GLU A 81 -20.05 25.46 6.59
N ARG A 82 -18.82 25.43 7.13
CA ARG A 82 -18.16 26.64 7.65
C ARG A 82 -17.84 27.65 6.55
N LEU A 83 -17.45 27.17 5.36
CA LEU A 83 -17.22 28.03 4.20
C LEU A 83 -18.53 28.66 3.70
N ASP A 84 -19.59 27.87 3.57
CA ASP A 84 -20.93 28.36 3.20
C ASP A 84 -21.43 29.42 4.19
N PHE A 85 -21.18 29.21 5.49
CA PHE A 85 -21.53 30.18 6.51
C PHE A 85 -20.75 31.49 6.38
N ALA A 86 -19.43 31.40 6.15
CA ALA A 86 -18.59 32.57 5.92
C ALA A 86 -19.03 33.34 4.66
N GLU A 87 -19.36 32.63 3.58
CA GLU A 87 -19.90 33.23 2.36
C GLU A 87 -21.20 33.98 2.63
N ARG A 88 -22.16 33.37 3.33
CA ARG A 88 -23.42 34.02 3.70
C ARG A 88 -23.22 35.26 4.58
N LEU A 89 -22.25 35.24 5.49
CA LEU A 89 -21.89 36.40 6.32
C LEU A 89 -21.32 37.54 5.49
N LEU A 90 -20.39 37.22 4.59
CA LEU A 90 -19.78 38.20 3.69
C LEU A 90 -20.81 38.79 2.73
N ALA A 91 -21.70 37.96 2.17
CA ALA A 91 -22.79 38.39 1.29
C ALA A 91 -23.80 39.31 1.97
N LYS A 92 -24.00 39.18 3.29
CA LYS A 92 -24.94 40.04 4.05
C LYS A 92 -24.45 41.48 4.23
N GLY A 93 -23.13 41.70 4.24
CA GLY A 93 -22.47 43.03 4.28
C GLY A 93 -22.86 43.95 5.47
N PRO A 94 -22.05 44.95 5.85
CA PRO A 94 -22.44 45.97 6.85
C PRO A 94 -23.58 46.93 6.43
N GLY A 95 -24.18 46.73 5.24
CA GLY A 95 -25.01 47.73 4.56
C GLY A 95 -26.53 47.65 4.79
N THR A 96 -27.06 46.60 5.41
CA THR A 96 -28.53 46.41 5.51
C THR A 96 -29.18 47.05 6.75
N ARG A 97 -28.42 47.75 7.61
CA ARG A 97 -28.96 48.41 8.83
C ARG A 97 -29.10 49.94 8.76
N ARG A 98 -28.75 50.61 7.65
CA ARG A 98 -28.69 52.10 7.63
C ARG A 98 -29.59 52.83 6.63
N ALA A 99 -30.63 52.21 6.10
CA ALA A 99 -31.57 52.94 5.24
C ALA A 99 -33.03 52.49 5.45
N ASP A 100 -33.54 52.71 6.67
CA ASP A 100 -34.91 53.18 6.85
C ASP A 100 -34.96 53.97 8.17
N PRO A 101 -35.21 55.27 8.10
CA PRO A 101 -36.49 55.72 8.60
C PRO A 101 -37.22 56.63 7.61
N GLN A 102 -38.42 56.20 7.21
CA GLN A 102 -39.45 57.08 6.69
C GLN A 102 -39.74 58.23 7.67
N ARG A 103 -39.57 59.46 7.19
CA ARG A 103 -40.46 60.64 7.23
C ARG A 103 -39.69 61.95 7.31
#